data_AF-A0ABD3P0F1-F1
#
_entry.id   AF-A0ABD3P0F1-F1
#
_cell.length_a   1.000
_cell.length_b   1.000
_cell.length_c   1.000
_cell.angle_alpha   90.00
_cell.angle_beta   90.00
_cell.angle_gamma   90.00
#
_symmetry.space_group_name_H-M   'P 1'
#
loop_
_entity.id
_entity.type
_entity.pdbx_description
1 polymer ?
#
loop_
_entity_poly.entity_id
_entity_poly.type
_entity_poly.pdbx_seq_one_letter_code
_entity_poly.pdbx_strand_id
1 'polypeptide(L)'
;MFCPNPNCRHRSKRKLRPLVISIISDDEPSSRHERIKQMFSSHPSLAAHFEPPVFSPGVPSRDIRNRLRLLQYSRRAGLIPDVEWAGIIRALYEQTAGDADEELSHCMDQLDINPDVISSIEQNQHEIIDPFKHLAVTVEIDDSESNNGQSNSATKKKKWPQTKTTSLVPISPHRKGSAEDISVPYSVELWQKAKSLSRDRSVFGCTLAHLIAMKKLIGDDESNEENDFDFILEDNVRAFVDDDIDNTSPACGNNLLASCECASRIWDIIESSNKIGTDDSASNTLSTCHLRYFGWLGSLPNLTWLYNKHIPRKSHGEHDGMVLFPFPTNDDFELDSIPTDKESVKLQKKTGTKSVQDKDNTPHFTSPGGTAVFGTFAYTISKSAYHSLIDNLQNDVGALMWKSKKMRAYHAKPIDKILPRLIRSVYGETSVHLPQKVAFVRCPMLGSLLHPQWEEGFCQSTELQYQLSTGNNDYVWDYVWMTDEERQRVAHRKKSEV
;
A
#
# COMPACT_ATOMS: atom_id res chain seq x y z
N MET A 1 -24.91 -4.98 -18.25
CA MET A 1 -24.83 -5.45 -19.65
C MET A 1 -23.85 -6.60 -19.71
N PHE A 2 -24.21 -7.70 -20.35
CA PHE A 2 -23.33 -8.86 -20.53
C PHE A 2 -22.28 -8.61 -21.62
N CYS A 3 -21.19 -9.37 -21.59
CA CYS A 3 -20.19 -9.33 -22.67
C CYS A 3 -20.86 -9.69 -24.01
N PRO A 4 -20.63 -8.91 -25.09
CA PRO A 4 -21.21 -9.19 -26.40
C PRO A 4 -20.64 -10.46 -27.05
N ASN A 5 -19.44 -10.90 -26.65
CA ASN A 5 -18.84 -12.13 -27.18
C ASN A 5 -19.54 -13.38 -26.60
N PRO A 6 -20.21 -14.21 -27.43
CA PRO A 6 -20.86 -15.44 -26.96
C PRO A 6 -19.88 -16.49 -26.44
N ASN A 7 -18.62 -16.45 -26.87
CA ASN A 7 -17.57 -17.38 -26.46
C ASN A 7 -16.82 -16.91 -25.19
N CYS A 8 -17.13 -15.72 -24.66
CA CYS A 8 -16.50 -15.26 -23.44
C CYS A 8 -16.96 -16.14 -22.26
N ARG A 9 -16.02 -16.86 -21.64
CA ARG A 9 -16.25 -17.71 -20.45
C ARG A 9 -16.99 -16.96 -19.33
N HIS A 10 -16.68 -15.69 -19.17
CA HIS A 10 -17.22 -14.84 -18.11
C HIS A 10 -18.36 -13.95 -18.61
N ARG A 11 -19.02 -14.30 -19.71
CA ARG A 11 -20.10 -13.50 -20.31
C ARG A 11 -21.24 -13.19 -19.35
N SER A 12 -21.60 -14.16 -18.52
CA SER A 12 -22.69 -14.06 -17.54
C SER A 12 -22.28 -13.40 -16.23
N LYS A 13 -20.97 -13.17 -16.01
CA LYS A 13 -20.48 -12.49 -14.81
C LYS A 13 -20.84 -11.00 -14.88
N ARG A 14 -21.06 -10.40 -13.71
CA ARG A 14 -21.22 -8.95 -13.62
C ARG A 14 -19.92 -8.24 -13.99
N LYS A 15 -20.03 -6.95 -14.30
CA LYS A 15 -18.84 -6.12 -14.50
C LYS A 15 -18.09 -5.95 -13.17
N LEU A 16 -16.78 -5.85 -13.29
CA LEU A 16 -15.87 -5.58 -12.19
C LEU A 16 -15.80 -4.07 -11.92
N ARG A 17 -15.74 -3.67 -10.66
CA ARG A 17 -15.79 -2.29 -10.17
C ARG A 17 -14.45 -1.90 -9.54
N PRO A 18 -13.52 -1.31 -10.33
CA PRO A 18 -12.20 -0.92 -9.82
C PRO A 18 -12.25 0.36 -8.99
N LEU A 19 -11.59 0.35 -7.83
CA LEU A 19 -11.31 1.54 -7.02
C LEU A 19 -9.84 1.95 -7.20
N VAL A 20 -9.60 3.08 -7.85
CA VAL A 20 -8.24 3.53 -8.21
C VAL A 20 -7.73 4.57 -7.22
N ILE A 21 -6.56 4.34 -6.63
CA ILE A 21 -5.83 5.31 -5.83
C ILE A 21 -5.09 6.27 -6.76
N SER A 22 -5.37 7.56 -6.67
CA SER A 22 -4.65 8.57 -7.46
C SER A 22 -4.33 9.85 -6.69
N ILE A 23 -3.12 10.38 -6.86
CA ILE A 23 -2.68 11.63 -6.23
C ILE A 23 -3.14 12.81 -7.09
N ILE A 24 -4.34 13.31 -6.85
CA ILE A 24 -4.89 14.51 -7.51
C ILE A 24 -5.55 15.39 -6.44
N SER A 25 -5.50 16.70 -6.64
CA SER A 25 -6.24 17.69 -5.84
C SER A 25 -7.73 17.59 -6.12
N ASP A 26 -8.55 17.72 -5.09
CA ASP A 26 -10.01 17.56 -5.17
C ASP A 26 -10.71 18.55 -6.14
N ASP A 27 -9.99 19.57 -6.62
CA ASP A 27 -10.56 20.73 -7.31
C ASP A 27 -10.91 20.55 -8.81
N GLU A 28 -10.33 19.58 -9.54
CA GLU A 28 -10.74 19.30 -10.94
C GLU A 28 -10.44 17.85 -11.36
N PRO A 29 -11.26 17.24 -12.25
CA PRO A 29 -10.93 15.97 -12.88
C PRO A 29 -9.64 16.16 -13.69
N SER A 30 -8.51 15.77 -13.10
CA SER A 30 -7.24 15.90 -13.81
C SER A 30 -7.27 15.06 -15.10
N SER A 31 -6.46 15.49 -16.08
CA SER A 31 -6.19 14.72 -17.29
C SER A 31 -5.77 13.27 -17.01
N ARG A 32 -5.23 12.99 -15.82
CA ARG A 32 -4.89 11.63 -15.37
C ARG A 32 -6.13 10.79 -15.04
N HIS A 33 -7.14 11.33 -14.36
CA HIS A 33 -8.40 10.62 -14.10
C HIS A 33 -9.11 10.28 -15.41
N GLU A 34 -9.16 11.23 -16.34
CA GLU A 34 -9.76 11.03 -17.65
C GLU A 34 -9.03 9.96 -18.45
N ARG A 35 -7.68 9.99 -18.49
CA ARG A 35 -6.86 8.94 -19.12
C ARG A 35 -7.16 7.54 -18.55
N ILE A 36 -7.31 7.41 -17.23
CA ILE A 36 -7.63 6.13 -16.59
C ILE A 36 -9.07 5.69 -16.89
N LYS A 37 -10.05 6.61 -16.83
CA LYS A 37 -11.42 6.31 -17.27
C LYS A 37 -11.47 5.89 -18.73
N GLN A 38 -10.69 6.56 -19.58
CA GLN A 38 -10.56 6.24 -20.99
C GLN A 38 -10.00 4.83 -21.18
N MET A 39 -8.96 4.42 -20.43
CA MET A 39 -8.45 3.04 -20.47
C MET A 39 -9.56 1.99 -20.31
N PHE A 40 -10.42 2.15 -19.30
CA PHE A 40 -11.50 1.19 -19.04
C PHE A 40 -12.70 1.31 -19.99
N SER A 41 -12.88 2.45 -20.66
CA SER A 41 -14.06 2.70 -21.51
C SER A 41 -13.79 2.63 -23.01
N SER A 42 -12.56 2.92 -23.47
CA SER A 42 -12.22 2.97 -24.89
C SER A 42 -11.87 1.61 -25.46
N HIS A 43 -11.27 0.72 -24.66
CA HIS A 43 -10.95 -0.63 -25.12
C HIS A 43 -12.22 -1.51 -25.06
N PRO A 44 -12.73 -2.04 -26.18
CA PRO A 44 -13.99 -2.78 -26.20
C PRO A 44 -14.04 -3.94 -25.21
N SER A 45 -12.91 -4.63 -25.04
CA SER A 45 -12.78 -5.76 -24.13
C SER A 45 -12.81 -5.31 -22.65
N LEU A 46 -12.18 -4.18 -22.30
CA LEU A 46 -12.25 -3.66 -20.92
C LEU A 46 -13.64 -3.10 -20.63
N ALA A 47 -14.20 -2.32 -21.57
CA ALA A 47 -15.53 -1.74 -21.41
C ALA A 47 -16.64 -2.79 -21.26
N ALA A 48 -16.47 -3.98 -21.84
CA ALA A 48 -17.40 -5.10 -21.68
C ALA A 48 -17.38 -5.71 -20.27
N HIS A 49 -16.25 -5.65 -19.56
CA HIS A 49 -16.02 -6.38 -18.32
C HIS A 49 -15.81 -5.52 -17.08
N PHE A 50 -15.56 -4.22 -17.25
CA PHE A 50 -15.33 -3.29 -16.15
C PHE A 50 -16.35 -2.15 -16.18
N GLU A 51 -16.77 -1.71 -15.00
CA GLU A 51 -17.43 -0.43 -14.81
C GLU A 51 -16.42 0.71 -14.88
N PRO A 52 -16.85 1.96 -15.14
CA PRO A 52 -15.99 3.11 -15.02
C PRO A 52 -15.33 3.15 -13.63
N PRO A 53 -14.00 3.37 -13.55
CA PRO A 53 -13.30 3.38 -12.28
C PRO A 53 -13.79 4.52 -11.40
N VAL A 54 -13.89 4.22 -10.10
CA VAL A 54 -14.06 5.22 -9.05
C VAL A 54 -12.71 5.49 -8.42
N PHE A 55 -12.51 6.70 -7.91
CA PHE A 55 -11.23 7.13 -7.37
C PHE A 55 -11.25 7.23 -5.85
N SER A 56 -10.13 6.85 -5.24
CA SER A 56 -9.77 7.14 -3.86
C SER A 56 -8.59 8.12 -3.88
N PRO A 57 -8.62 9.20 -3.07
CA PRO A 57 -7.54 10.17 -3.09
C PRO A 57 -6.25 9.56 -2.52
N GLY A 58 -5.13 9.89 -3.16
CA GLY A 58 -3.80 9.69 -2.61
C GLY A 58 -3.51 10.67 -1.46
N VAL A 59 -2.43 10.41 -0.72
CA VAL A 59 -2.00 11.30 0.39
C VAL A 59 -0.69 11.99 0.02
N PRO A 60 -0.70 13.31 -0.22
CA PRO A 60 0.51 14.05 -0.54
C PRO A 60 1.54 14.01 0.60
N SER A 61 2.80 13.69 0.28
CA SER A 61 3.87 13.65 1.28
C SER A 61 4.14 14.99 1.97
N ARG A 62 3.77 16.10 1.31
CA ARG A 62 3.84 17.45 1.87
C ARG A 62 2.85 17.66 3.01
N ASP A 63 1.64 17.11 2.88
CA ASP A 63 0.57 17.27 3.87
C ASP A 63 0.92 16.54 5.17
N ILE A 64 1.63 15.42 5.09
CA ILE A 64 2.11 14.65 6.25
C ILE A 64 3.11 15.44 7.13
N ARG A 65 3.69 16.52 6.61
CA ARG A 65 4.54 17.43 7.43
C ARG A 65 3.70 18.27 8.38
N ASN A 66 2.46 18.55 8.02
CA ASN A 66 1.53 19.31 8.84
C ASN A 66 0.85 18.35 9.84
N ARG A 67 0.83 18.75 11.11
CA ARG A 67 0.31 17.94 12.20
C ARG A 67 -1.17 17.63 12.03
N LEU A 68 -1.98 18.64 11.72
CA LEU A 68 -3.43 18.49 11.57
C LEU A 68 -3.78 17.67 10.34
N ARG A 69 -3.15 17.96 9.20
CA ARG A 69 -3.35 17.19 7.97
C ARG A 69 -2.95 15.73 8.15
N LEU A 70 -1.83 15.43 8.83
CA LEU A 70 -1.49 14.05 9.15
C LEU A 70 -2.60 13.37 9.95
N LEU A 71 -3.07 14.00 11.03
CA LEU A 71 -4.10 13.42 11.90
C LEU A 71 -5.41 13.21 11.12
N GLN A 72 -5.78 14.13 10.23
CA GLN A 72 -6.94 14.01 9.35
C GLN A 72 -6.82 12.81 8.40
N TYR A 73 -5.71 12.66 7.67
CA TYR A 73 -5.51 11.48 6.82
C TYR A 73 -5.46 10.17 7.63
N SER A 74 -4.87 10.21 8.83
CA SER A 74 -4.86 9.05 9.74
C SER A 74 -6.27 8.69 10.21
N ARG A 75 -7.12 9.69 10.47
CA ARG A 75 -8.54 9.48 10.80
C ARG A 75 -9.30 8.87 9.62
N ARG A 76 -9.13 9.42 8.42
CA ARG A 76 -9.73 8.88 7.19
C ARG A 76 -9.28 7.45 6.89
N ALA A 77 -8.04 7.11 7.24
CA ALA A 77 -7.50 5.76 7.16
C ALA A 77 -8.03 4.80 8.26
N GLY A 78 -8.85 5.29 9.19
CA GLY A 78 -9.38 4.51 10.32
C GLY A 78 -8.38 4.31 11.46
N LEU A 79 -7.24 5.02 11.48
CA LEU A 79 -6.20 4.80 12.49
C LEU A 79 -6.42 5.57 13.80
N ILE A 80 -7.10 6.72 13.75
CA ILE A 80 -7.34 7.53 14.96
C ILE A 80 -8.65 7.06 15.62
N PRO A 81 -8.60 6.58 16.88
CA PRO A 81 -9.79 6.20 17.63
C PRO A 81 -10.76 7.38 17.80
N ASP A 82 -12.07 7.11 17.82
CA ASP A 82 -13.10 8.15 17.89
C ASP A 82 -12.94 9.08 19.10
N VAL A 83 -12.62 8.52 20.26
CA VAL A 83 -12.40 9.29 21.51
C VAL A 83 -11.24 10.28 21.38
N GLU A 84 -10.18 9.90 20.68
CA GLU A 84 -9.04 10.80 20.45
C GLU A 84 -9.37 11.85 19.39
N TRP A 85 -10.10 11.47 18.34
CA TRP A 85 -10.54 12.42 17.32
C TRP A 85 -11.47 13.49 17.91
N ALA A 86 -12.43 13.11 18.75
CA ALA A 86 -13.29 14.06 19.44
C ALA A 86 -12.50 15.07 20.28
N GLY A 87 -11.45 14.63 20.97
CA GLY A 87 -10.56 15.53 21.72
C GLY A 87 -9.76 16.48 20.83
N ILE A 88 -9.30 16.02 19.66
CA ILE A 88 -8.63 16.87 18.65
C ILE A 88 -9.60 17.94 18.13
N ILE A 89 -10.82 17.55 17.74
CA ILE A 89 -11.82 18.49 17.21
C ILE A 89 -12.20 19.53 18.26
N ARG A 90 -12.39 19.13 19.52
CA ARG A 90 -12.62 20.06 20.63
C ARG A 90 -11.47 21.06 20.79
N ALA A 91 -10.23 20.61 20.67
CA ALA A 91 -9.06 21.49 20.79
C ALA A 91 -9.02 22.53 19.65
N LEU A 92 -9.36 22.11 18.43
CA LEU A 92 -9.47 23.00 17.27
C LEU A 92 -10.58 24.03 17.47
N TYR A 93 -11.75 23.60 17.93
CA TYR A 93 -12.89 24.50 18.16
C TYR A 93 -12.58 25.58 19.20
N GLU A 94 -12.11 25.19 20.39
CA GLU A 94 -11.78 26.15 21.47
C GLU A 94 -10.74 27.21 21.04
N GLN A 95 -9.83 26.85 20.14
CA GLN A 95 -8.78 27.75 19.66
C GLN A 95 -9.20 28.59 18.45
N THR A 96 -10.29 28.23 17.77
CA THR A 96 -10.78 28.94 16.56
C THR A 96 -12.04 29.76 16.81
N ALA A 97 -12.92 29.33 17.70
CA ALA A 97 -14.29 29.83 17.80
C ALA A 97 -14.50 31.02 18.75
N GLY A 98 -13.49 31.49 19.50
CA GLY A 98 -13.60 32.67 20.38
C GLY A 98 -14.93 32.74 21.16
N ASP A 99 -15.06 31.96 22.23
CA ASP A 99 -16.19 31.95 23.18
C ASP A 99 -17.62 31.66 22.65
N ALA A 100 -17.82 31.23 21.39
CA ALA A 100 -19.15 30.82 20.92
C ALA A 100 -19.44 29.33 21.21
N ASP A 101 -20.35 29.02 22.14
CA ASP A 101 -20.66 27.65 22.61
C ASP A 101 -21.68 26.85 21.75
N GLU A 102 -22.26 27.43 20.69
CA GLU A 102 -23.49 26.87 20.08
C GLU A 102 -23.34 25.96 18.83
N GLU A 103 -22.14 25.68 18.28
CA GLU A 103 -22.03 24.92 17.00
C GLU A 103 -21.05 23.72 16.97
N LEU A 104 -20.79 23.06 18.10
CA LEU A 104 -19.82 21.94 18.13
C LEU A 104 -20.26 20.74 17.26
N SER A 105 -21.55 20.36 17.25
CA SER A 105 -22.00 19.17 16.51
C SER A 105 -21.96 19.34 15.00
N HIS A 106 -22.29 20.53 14.48
CA HIS A 106 -22.27 20.79 13.05
C HIS A 106 -20.83 20.79 12.50
N CYS A 107 -19.86 21.24 13.31
CA CYS A 107 -18.45 21.28 12.92
C CYS A 107 -17.80 19.89 12.84
N MET A 108 -18.23 18.93 13.68
CA MET A 108 -17.73 17.55 13.62
C MET A 108 -17.98 16.90 12.26
N ASP A 109 -19.18 17.07 11.70
CA ASP A 109 -19.53 16.53 10.39
C ASP A 109 -18.83 17.29 9.25
N GLN A 110 -18.62 18.60 9.41
CA GLN A 110 -17.97 19.42 8.38
C GLN A 110 -16.46 19.14 8.24
N LEU A 111 -15.75 18.79 9.32
CA LEU A 111 -14.30 18.56 9.28
C LEU A 111 -13.90 17.26 8.57
N ASP A 112 -14.80 16.27 8.55
CA ASP A 112 -14.61 15.05 7.76
C ASP A 112 -14.90 15.28 6.27
N ILE A 113 -15.65 16.34 5.93
CA ILE A 113 -16.14 16.61 4.56
C ILE A 113 -15.36 17.75 3.88
N ASN A 114 -14.91 18.77 4.61
CA ASN A 114 -14.39 20.01 4.03
C ASN A 114 -12.92 20.30 4.42
N PRO A 115 -11.95 20.02 3.52
CA PRO A 115 -10.54 20.35 3.74
C PRO A 115 -10.24 21.85 3.81
N ASP A 116 -11.16 22.73 3.40
CA ASP A 116 -10.98 24.18 3.39
C ASP A 116 -11.08 24.82 4.78
N VAL A 117 -11.77 24.16 5.71
CA VAL A 117 -11.84 24.62 7.12
C VAL A 117 -10.43 24.68 7.71
N ILE A 118 -9.62 23.64 7.48
CA ILE A 118 -8.22 23.61 7.96
C ILE A 118 -7.39 24.70 7.28
N SER A 119 -7.55 24.89 5.97
CA SER A 119 -6.84 25.94 5.23
C SER A 119 -7.18 27.34 5.77
N SER A 120 -8.45 27.56 6.15
CA SER A 120 -8.92 28.82 6.73
C SER A 120 -8.36 29.06 8.14
N ILE A 121 -8.25 28.00 8.94
CA ILE A 121 -7.62 28.03 10.26
C ILE A 121 -6.12 28.39 10.12
N GLU A 122 -5.43 27.83 9.14
CA GLU A 122 -3.99 28.10 8.91
C GLU A 122 -3.69 29.54 8.49
N GLN A 123 -4.62 30.21 7.81
CA GLN A 123 -4.41 31.58 7.31
C GLN A 123 -4.63 32.66 8.38
N ASN A 124 -5.42 32.39 9.42
CA ASN A 124 -5.95 33.42 10.31
C ASN A 124 -5.30 33.53 11.69
N GLN A 125 -4.32 32.68 12.05
CA GLN A 125 -3.81 32.64 13.43
C GLN A 125 -2.29 32.77 13.56
N HIS A 126 -1.88 33.71 14.43
CA HIS A 126 -0.51 33.77 14.97
C HIS A 126 -0.29 32.79 16.13
N GLU A 127 -1.35 32.21 16.71
CA GLU A 127 -1.26 31.26 17.80
C GLU A 127 -1.06 29.83 17.28
N ILE A 128 -0.13 29.10 17.90
CA ILE A 128 0.18 27.73 17.51
C ILE A 128 -0.90 26.82 18.06
N ILE A 129 -1.69 26.24 17.16
CA ILE A 129 -2.71 25.28 17.55
C ILE A 129 -2.09 24.01 18.12
N ASP A 130 -2.52 23.61 19.32
CA ASP A 130 -2.18 22.33 19.91
C ASP A 130 -3.37 21.36 19.90
N PRO A 131 -3.43 20.41 18.94
CA PRO A 131 -4.51 19.43 18.86
C PRO A 131 -4.49 18.41 20.00
N PHE A 132 -3.46 18.39 20.85
CA PHE A 132 -3.31 17.40 21.92
C PHE A 132 -3.69 17.91 23.31
N LYS A 133 -4.11 19.18 23.44
CA LYS A 133 -4.48 19.81 24.72
C LYS A 133 -5.46 18.98 25.56
N HIS A 134 -6.42 18.32 24.90
CA HIS A 134 -7.44 17.48 25.55
C HIS A 134 -7.10 15.99 25.57
N LEU A 135 -5.95 15.61 25.02
CA LEU A 135 -5.53 14.21 24.93
C LEU A 135 -4.42 13.88 25.92
N ALA A 136 -3.52 14.81 26.19
CA ALA A 136 -2.39 14.56 27.09
C ALA A 136 -1.90 15.84 27.77
N VAL A 137 -1.33 15.68 28.96
CA VAL A 137 -0.64 16.76 29.70
C VAL A 137 0.82 16.39 29.88
N THR A 138 1.71 17.32 29.55
CA THR A 138 3.15 17.18 29.77
C THR A 138 3.58 18.02 30.98
N VAL A 139 4.17 17.38 31.98
CA VAL A 139 4.68 18.04 33.20
C VAL A 139 6.20 17.91 33.25
N GLU A 140 6.89 18.99 33.57
CA GLU A 140 8.34 18.97 33.84
C GLU A 140 8.59 18.27 35.19
N ILE A 141 9.50 17.30 35.20
CA ILE A 141 9.89 16.60 36.42
C ILE A 141 11.04 17.38 37.04
N ASP A 142 10.76 18.07 38.14
CA ASP A 142 11.80 18.71 38.95
C ASP A 142 12.67 17.64 39.61
N ASP A 143 13.90 17.50 39.12
CA ASP A 143 14.91 16.56 39.65
C ASP A 143 15.43 16.92 41.06
N SER A 144 14.82 17.91 41.72
CA SER A 144 15.33 18.56 42.93
C SER A 144 15.29 17.65 44.18
N GLU A 145 14.53 16.56 44.18
CA GLU A 145 14.36 15.72 45.38
C GLU A 145 15.38 14.56 45.54
N SER A 146 16.28 14.31 44.57
CA SER A 146 17.13 13.10 44.58
C SER A 146 18.63 13.33 44.87
N ASN A 147 19.06 14.54 45.21
CA ASN A 147 20.48 14.87 45.43
C ASN A 147 20.82 15.18 46.90
N ASN A 148 20.58 14.23 47.81
CA ASN A 148 21.17 14.24 49.15
C ASN A 148 22.36 13.26 49.19
N GLY A 149 23.55 13.73 48.82
CA GLY A 149 24.80 13.08 49.21
C GLY A 149 25.89 12.96 48.14
N GLN A 150 27.07 13.47 48.49
CA GLN A 150 28.39 13.25 47.87
C GLN A 150 28.69 13.98 46.55
N SER A 151 29.04 15.24 46.73
CA SER A 151 29.81 16.07 45.81
C SER A 151 31.22 15.51 45.59
N ASN A 152 31.46 14.86 44.46
CA ASN A 152 32.81 14.77 43.89
C ASN A 152 32.79 15.35 42.47
N SER A 153 33.73 16.26 42.23
CA SER A 153 33.83 17.12 41.06
C SER A 153 34.04 16.34 39.76
N ALA A 154 32.97 16.11 39.02
CA ALA A 154 33.03 15.63 37.64
C ALA A 154 32.13 16.52 36.75
N THR A 155 32.60 16.79 35.54
CA THR A 155 31.99 17.65 34.52
C THR A 155 30.47 17.49 34.44
N LYS A 156 29.74 18.56 34.78
CA LYS A 156 28.27 18.61 34.71
C LYS A 156 27.84 18.43 33.25
N LYS A 157 27.49 17.20 32.86
CA LYS A 157 26.78 16.96 31.60
C LYS A 157 25.48 17.75 31.65
N LYS A 158 25.19 18.52 30.59
CA LYS A 158 23.93 19.27 30.45
C LYS A 158 22.77 18.25 30.55
N LYS A 159 22.07 18.25 31.70
CA LYS A 159 20.90 17.40 31.91
C LYS A 159 19.76 18.02 31.11
N TRP A 160 19.19 17.26 30.18
CA TRP A 160 18.00 17.69 29.49
C TRP A 160 16.82 17.62 30.47
N PRO A 161 15.93 18.62 30.50
CA PRO A 161 14.76 18.57 31.36
C PRO A 161 13.98 17.29 31.08
N GLN A 162 13.68 16.54 32.13
CA GLN A 162 12.85 15.35 32.04
C GLN A 162 11.40 15.80 32.02
N THR A 163 10.64 15.32 31.05
CA THR A 163 9.20 15.59 30.94
C THR A 163 8.45 14.27 31.04
N LYS A 164 7.31 14.30 31.73
CA LYS A 164 6.37 13.18 31.79
C LYS A 164 5.08 13.59 31.09
N THR A 165 4.69 12.82 30.08
CA THR A 165 3.39 13.01 29.41
C THR A 165 2.41 11.99 29.95
N THR A 166 1.24 12.44 30.38
CA THR A 166 0.16 11.58 30.92
C THR A 166 -1.08 11.75 30.05
N SER A 167 -1.71 10.63 29.67
CA SER A 167 -2.96 10.65 28.91
C SER A 167 -4.13 11.19 29.73
N LEU A 168 -4.96 12.02 29.09
CA LEU A 168 -6.24 12.49 29.61
C LEU A 168 -7.42 11.65 29.13
N VAL A 169 -7.20 10.79 28.14
CA VAL A 169 -8.20 9.87 27.57
C VAL A 169 -7.83 8.42 27.87
N PRO A 170 -8.80 7.49 27.91
CA PRO A 170 -8.52 6.07 28.08
C PRO A 170 -7.59 5.55 26.98
N ILE A 171 -6.54 4.84 27.37
CA ILE A 171 -5.64 4.14 26.44
C ILE A 171 -6.13 2.69 26.32
N SER A 172 -6.19 2.17 25.10
CA SER A 172 -6.53 0.75 24.87
C SER A 172 -5.58 -0.16 25.66
N PRO A 173 -6.09 -1.16 26.40
CA PRO A 173 -5.25 -2.12 27.14
C PRO A 173 -4.42 -3.02 26.20
N HIS A 174 -4.74 -3.04 24.90
CA HIS A 174 -4.05 -3.83 23.89
C HIS A 174 -2.91 -3.07 23.20
N ARG A 175 -2.59 -1.85 23.65
CA ARG A 175 -1.50 -1.05 23.07
C ARG A 175 -0.15 -1.76 23.18
N LYS A 176 0.60 -1.72 22.07
CA LYS A 176 1.94 -2.29 21.92
C LYS A 176 2.94 -1.16 21.72
N GLY A 177 4.14 -1.31 22.27
CA GLY A 177 5.20 -0.31 22.17
C GLY A 177 6.15 -0.36 23.37
N SER A 178 7.02 0.65 23.49
CA SER A 178 7.77 0.87 24.73
C SER A 178 6.83 1.32 25.87
N ALA A 179 7.35 1.36 27.11
CA ALA A 179 6.58 1.87 28.26
C ALA A 179 6.12 3.32 28.04
N GLU A 180 6.92 4.13 27.36
CA GLU A 180 6.57 5.50 26.97
C GLU A 180 5.48 5.51 25.90
N ASP A 181 5.61 4.69 24.86
CA ASP A 181 4.63 4.61 23.76
C ASP A 181 3.23 4.23 24.28
N ILE A 182 3.13 3.25 25.18
CA ILE A 182 1.86 2.80 25.76
C ILE A 182 1.27 3.78 26.79
N SER A 183 2.04 4.78 27.23
CA SER A 183 1.60 5.76 28.24
C SER A 183 0.91 6.99 27.64
N VAL A 184 0.91 7.12 26.32
CA VAL A 184 0.35 8.27 25.59
C VAL A 184 -0.74 7.86 24.60
N PRO A 185 -1.69 8.75 24.26
CA PRO A 185 -2.68 8.52 23.21
C PRO A 185 -2.05 8.13 21.87
N TYR A 186 -2.79 7.39 21.04
CA TYR A 186 -2.34 6.89 19.73
C TYR A 186 -1.91 8.03 18.80
N SER A 187 -2.76 9.04 18.66
CA SER A 187 -2.52 10.22 17.82
C SER A 187 -1.25 10.97 18.22
N VAL A 188 -0.97 11.04 19.53
CA VAL A 188 0.23 11.68 20.09
C VAL A 188 1.47 10.88 19.72
N GLU A 189 1.48 9.56 19.97
CA GLU A 189 2.58 8.66 19.59
C GLU A 189 2.83 8.72 18.07
N LEU A 190 1.77 8.62 17.28
CA LEU A 190 1.82 8.66 15.83
C LEU A 190 2.51 9.93 15.33
N TRP A 191 2.09 11.10 15.80
CA TRP A 191 2.73 12.36 15.42
C TRP A 191 4.20 12.43 15.86
N GLN A 192 4.51 12.00 17.09
CA GLN A 192 5.87 12.02 17.61
C GLN A 192 6.83 11.18 16.76
N LYS A 193 6.37 10.04 16.25
CA LYS A 193 7.14 9.18 15.33
C LYS A 193 7.16 9.76 13.92
N ALA A 194 6.00 10.16 13.39
CA ALA A 194 5.80 10.65 12.04
C ALA A 194 6.57 11.94 11.72
N LYS A 195 6.69 12.87 12.68
CA LYS A 195 7.40 14.15 12.46
C LYS A 195 8.86 13.97 12.02
N SER A 196 9.46 12.82 12.35
CA SER A 196 10.84 12.49 11.99
C SER A 196 10.99 11.75 10.65
N LEU A 197 9.89 11.25 10.05
CA LEU A 197 9.91 10.59 8.74
C LEU A 197 10.44 11.60 7.73
N SER A 198 11.64 11.42 7.19
CA SER A 198 12.24 12.41 6.30
C SER A 198 11.69 12.28 4.87
N ARG A 199 12.38 11.51 4.03
CA ARG A 199 11.93 11.09 2.69
C ARG A 199 10.81 10.05 2.78
N ASP A 200 10.77 9.27 3.86
CA ASP A 200 9.78 8.22 4.10
C ASP A 200 8.34 8.71 4.32
N ARG A 201 8.10 10.03 4.29
CA ARG A 201 6.72 10.56 4.26
C ARG A 201 5.96 10.12 3.01
N SER A 202 6.62 9.96 1.86
CA SER A 202 5.95 9.45 0.66
C SER A 202 5.50 7.99 0.84
N VAL A 203 6.33 7.16 1.47
CA VAL A 203 5.99 5.77 1.80
C VAL A 203 4.84 5.71 2.79
N PHE A 204 4.87 6.57 3.82
CA PHE A 204 3.77 6.63 4.78
C PHE A 204 2.48 7.17 4.16
N GLY A 205 2.56 8.16 3.26
CA GLY A 205 1.40 8.66 2.51
C GLY A 205 0.80 7.62 1.59
N CYS A 206 1.63 6.84 0.88
CA CYS A 206 1.16 5.69 0.13
C CYS A 206 0.42 4.69 1.05
N THR A 207 0.99 4.39 2.22
CA THR A 207 0.35 3.50 3.22
C THR A 207 -1.03 4.03 3.65
N LEU A 208 -1.13 5.33 3.99
CA LEU A 208 -2.41 5.95 4.36
C LEU A 208 -3.42 5.94 3.20
N ALA A 209 -2.97 6.19 1.96
CA ALA A 209 -3.84 6.16 0.78
C ALA A 209 -4.46 4.78 0.55
N HIS A 210 -3.68 3.71 0.73
CA HIS A 210 -4.21 2.35 0.66
C HIS A 210 -5.21 2.05 1.77
N LEU A 211 -4.94 2.46 3.02
CA LEU A 211 -5.87 2.24 4.12
C LEU A 211 -7.20 3.00 3.91
N ILE A 212 -7.15 4.22 3.37
CA ILE A 212 -8.34 4.99 2.97
C ILE A 212 -9.11 4.26 1.87
N ALA A 213 -8.41 3.75 0.84
CA ALA A 213 -9.03 3.00 -0.24
C ALA A 213 -9.66 1.68 0.25
N MET A 214 -9.01 0.97 1.19
CA MET A 214 -9.60 -0.22 1.82
C MET A 214 -10.87 0.12 2.60
N LYS A 215 -10.85 1.20 3.38
CA LYS A 215 -12.04 1.65 4.11
C LYS A 215 -13.21 1.88 3.14
N LYS A 216 -12.94 2.57 2.02
CA LYS A 216 -13.93 2.82 0.96
C LYS A 216 -14.37 1.55 0.22
N LEU A 217 -13.45 0.61 -0.03
CA LEU A 217 -13.74 -0.70 -0.64
C LEU A 217 -14.70 -1.53 0.23
N ILE A 218 -14.50 -1.51 1.55
CA ILE A 218 -15.27 -2.33 2.49
C ILE A 218 -16.61 -1.68 2.87
N GLY A 219 -16.67 -0.35 2.85
CA GLY A 219 -17.83 0.43 3.27
C GLY A 219 -17.89 0.58 4.79
N ASP A 220 -18.32 1.76 5.25
CA ASP A 220 -18.56 2.03 6.68
C ASP A 220 -19.95 1.55 7.14
N ASP A 221 -20.87 1.30 6.20
CA ASP A 221 -22.28 1.05 6.47
C ASP A 221 -22.73 -0.28 5.89
N GLU A 222 -23.36 -1.14 6.71
CA GLU A 222 -23.93 -2.42 6.25
C GLU A 222 -25.11 -2.24 5.29
N SER A 223 -25.66 -1.03 5.20
CA SER A 223 -26.83 -0.70 4.39
C SER A 223 -26.49 -0.21 2.98
N ASN A 224 -25.22 0.09 2.70
CA ASN A 224 -24.85 0.83 1.50
C ASN A 224 -24.38 -0.11 0.37
N GLU A 225 -25.35 -0.77 -0.28
CA GLU A 225 -25.14 -1.64 -1.47
C GLU A 225 -24.44 -0.89 -2.63
N GLU A 226 -24.35 0.44 -2.59
CA GLU A 226 -23.67 1.24 -3.62
C GLU A 226 -22.13 1.09 -3.58
N ASN A 227 -21.53 0.70 -2.44
CA ASN A 227 -20.07 0.57 -2.25
C ASN A 227 -19.51 -0.82 -2.59
N ASP A 228 -20.11 -1.51 -3.56
CA ASP A 228 -19.69 -2.84 -4.03
C ASP A 228 -18.45 -2.79 -4.95
N PHE A 229 -17.31 -2.27 -4.47
CA PHE A 229 -16.05 -2.32 -5.21
C PHE A 229 -15.45 -3.73 -5.16
N ASP A 230 -14.79 -4.17 -6.24
CA ASP A 230 -14.20 -5.51 -6.29
C ASP A 230 -12.76 -5.54 -5.80
N PHE A 231 -12.00 -4.52 -6.18
CA PHE A 231 -10.56 -4.45 -5.93
C PHE A 231 -10.04 -3.02 -6.00
N ILE A 232 -8.88 -2.84 -5.38
CA ILE A 232 -8.11 -1.58 -5.37
C ILE A 232 -7.03 -1.66 -6.44
N LEU A 233 -6.79 -0.55 -7.14
CA LEU A 233 -5.71 -0.35 -8.09
C LEU A 233 -4.88 0.89 -7.75
N GLU A 234 -3.58 0.87 -8.04
CA GLU A 234 -2.80 2.10 -8.22
C GLU A 234 -3.06 2.71 -9.61
N ASP A 235 -2.94 4.04 -9.71
CA ASP A 235 -3.12 4.79 -10.95
C ASP A 235 -2.00 4.63 -12.00
N ASN A 236 -1.02 3.78 -11.72
CA ASN A 236 0.14 3.51 -12.56
C ASN A 236 0.12 2.07 -13.12
N VAL A 237 -1.02 1.36 -13.09
CA VAL A 237 -1.13 -0.03 -13.59
C VAL A 237 -1.67 -0.08 -15.01
N ARG A 238 -1.30 -1.12 -15.76
CA ARG A 238 -1.85 -1.44 -17.08
C ARG A 238 -2.46 -2.84 -17.06
N ALA A 239 -3.59 -2.97 -17.74
CA ALA A 239 -4.32 -4.23 -17.89
C ALA A 239 -3.81 -4.97 -19.13
N PHE A 240 -3.74 -6.30 -19.03
CA PHE A 240 -3.55 -7.14 -20.21
C PHE A 240 -4.75 -7.05 -21.16
N VAL A 241 -4.49 -6.94 -22.46
CA VAL A 241 -5.49 -6.89 -23.53
C VAL A 241 -5.06 -7.83 -24.66
N ASP A 242 -6.03 -8.45 -25.33
CA ASP A 242 -5.73 -9.33 -26.45
C ASP A 242 -5.28 -8.52 -27.67
N ASP A 243 -4.14 -8.89 -28.25
CA ASP A 243 -3.52 -8.21 -29.40
C ASP A 243 -4.17 -8.52 -30.76
N ASP A 244 -5.12 -9.47 -30.81
CA ASP A 244 -5.76 -9.93 -32.06
C ASP A 244 -6.67 -8.88 -32.73
N ILE A 245 -6.74 -7.64 -32.23
CA ILE A 245 -7.40 -6.51 -32.90
C ILE A 245 -6.38 -5.78 -33.79
N ASP A 246 -5.63 -6.52 -34.58
CA ASP A 246 -4.80 -5.92 -35.61
C ASP A 246 -5.74 -5.41 -36.72
N ASN A 247 -6.04 -4.10 -36.68
CA ASN A 247 -6.93 -3.39 -37.62
C ASN A 247 -6.48 -3.47 -39.10
N THR A 248 -5.39 -4.19 -39.38
CA THR A 248 -4.73 -4.27 -40.69
C THR A 248 -5.17 -5.48 -41.53
N SER A 249 -5.94 -6.43 -40.98
CA SER A 249 -6.48 -7.56 -41.75
C SER A 249 -8.01 -7.44 -41.96
N PRO A 250 -8.47 -6.70 -43.00
CA PRO A 250 -9.89 -6.60 -43.35
C PRO A 250 -10.52 -7.91 -43.87
N ALA A 251 -9.79 -9.03 -43.84
CA ALA A 251 -10.21 -10.28 -44.45
C ALA A 251 -10.79 -11.34 -43.48
N CYS A 252 -10.73 -11.13 -42.17
CA CYS A 252 -11.29 -12.07 -41.19
C CYS A 252 -12.60 -11.52 -40.60
N GLY A 253 -13.62 -11.36 -41.46
CA GLY A 253 -14.97 -11.04 -41.02
C GLY A 253 -15.48 -12.08 -40.03
N ASN A 254 -15.95 -11.61 -38.86
CA ASN A 254 -16.65 -12.35 -37.80
C ASN A 254 -15.84 -12.98 -36.66
N ASN A 255 -14.56 -12.68 -36.47
CA ASN A 255 -13.93 -12.96 -35.17
C ASN A 255 -14.44 -11.95 -34.11
N LEU A 256 -15.63 -12.26 -33.60
CA LEU A 256 -16.31 -11.59 -32.50
C LEU A 256 -15.36 -11.44 -31.30
N LEU A 257 -14.98 -10.18 -31.01
CA LEU A 257 -14.51 -9.65 -29.71
C LEU A 257 -13.84 -10.69 -28.79
N ALA A 258 -12.53 -10.88 -28.88
CA ALA A 258 -11.78 -11.72 -27.94
C ALA A 258 -12.12 -11.40 -26.47
N SER A 259 -12.20 -12.44 -25.63
CA SER A 259 -12.52 -12.32 -24.20
C SER A 259 -11.42 -11.58 -23.45
N CYS A 260 -11.75 -10.53 -22.71
CA CYS A 260 -10.76 -9.73 -21.99
C CYS A 260 -9.82 -10.58 -21.14
N GLU A 261 -8.56 -10.67 -21.54
CA GLU A 261 -7.53 -11.40 -20.81
C GLU A 261 -7.44 -10.95 -19.35
N CYS A 262 -7.37 -9.64 -19.09
CA CYS A 262 -7.32 -9.09 -17.73
C CYS A 262 -8.52 -9.54 -16.88
N ALA A 263 -9.76 -9.41 -17.40
CA ALA A 263 -10.95 -9.80 -16.65
C ALA A 263 -11.00 -11.32 -16.42
N SER A 264 -10.57 -12.11 -17.40
CA SER A 264 -10.51 -13.57 -17.29
C SER A 264 -9.53 -13.98 -16.20
N ARG A 265 -8.31 -13.42 -16.20
CA ARG A 265 -7.32 -13.63 -15.13
C ARG A 265 -7.90 -13.28 -13.75
N ILE A 266 -8.61 -12.16 -13.58
CA ILE A 266 -9.24 -11.79 -12.29
C ILE A 266 -10.28 -12.82 -11.85
N TRP A 267 -11.19 -13.22 -12.74
CA TRP A 267 -12.22 -14.19 -12.40
C TRP A 267 -11.65 -15.57 -12.08
N ASP A 268 -10.65 -16.03 -12.85
CA ASP A 268 -9.94 -17.27 -12.58
C ASP A 268 -9.25 -17.23 -11.22
N ILE A 269 -8.62 -16.11 -10.84
CA ILE A 269 -8.02 -15.94 -9.51
C ILE A 269 -9.07 -16.03 -8.40
N ILE A 270 -10.23 -15.39 -8.57
CA ILE A 270 -11.31 -15.42 -7.59
C ILE A 270 -11.86 -16.85 -7.45
N GLU A 271 -12.17 -17.50 -8.57
CA GLU A 271 -12.72 -18.85 -8.59
C GLU A 271 -11.75 -19.88 -7.99
N SER A 272 -10.48 -19.85 -8.41
CA SER A 272 -9.44 -20.74 -7.86
C SER A 272 -9.21 -20.48 -6.36
N SER A 273 -9.21 -19.22 -5.93
CA SER A 273 -9.07 -18.89 -4.50
C SER A 273 -10.22 -19.42 -3.65
N ASN A 274 -11.44 -19.44 -4.20
CA ASN A 274 -12.63 -19.89 -3.48
C ASN A 274 -12.69 -21.43 -3.40
N LYS A 275 -12.23 -22.14 -4.44
CA LYS A 275 -12.13 -23.61 -4.46
C LYS A 275 -11.15 -24.15 -3.40
N ILE A 276 -10.00 -23.49 -3.22
CA ILE A 276 -9.00 -23.89 -2.20
C ILE A 276 -9.63 -23.95 -0.79
N GLY A 277 -10.61 -23.10 -0.49
CA GLY A 277 -11.28 -23.08 0.81
C GLY A 277 -12.33 -24.17 1.02
N THR A 278 -12.83 -24.82 -0.05
CA THR A 278 -13.96 -25.77 0.04
C THR A 278 -13.55 -27.24 0.10
N ASP A 279 -12.37 -27.59 -0.42
CA ASP A 279 -11.99 -28.99 -0.61
C ASP A 279 -11.47 -29.66 0.68
N ASP A 280 -11.03 -28.86 1.68
CA ASP A 280 -10.55 -29.35 2.99
C ASP A 280 -11.69 -29.59 4.00
N SER A 281 -12.73 -30.29 3.57
CA SER A 281 -13.93 -30.63 4.37
C SER A 281 -13.66 -31.42 5.68
N ALA A 282 -12.41 -31.85 5.92
CA ALA A 282 -12.01 -32.60 7.11
C ALA A 282 -11.29 -31.75 8.18
N SER A 283 -10.87 -30.51 7.90
CA SER A 283 -10.17 -29.66 8.87
C SER A 283 -11.02 -28.42 9.19
N ASN A 284 -11.46 -28.30 10.45
CA ASN A 284 -12.35 -27.24 10.95
C ASN A 284 -11.75 -25.82 10.94
N THR A 285 -10.56 -25.63 10.35
CA THR A 285 -9.94 -24.31 10.17
C THR A 285 -10.00 -23.96 8.70
N LEU A 286 -11.15 -23.44 8.26
CA LEU A 286 -11.36 -22.93 6.91
C LEU A 286 -10.21 -21.99 6.51
N SER A 287 -9.38 -22.44 5.57
CA SER A 287 -8.34 -21.64 4.90
C SER A 287 -8.99 -20.67 3.92
N THR A 288 -9.76 -19.70 4.42
CA THR A 288 -10.36 -18.66 3.58
C THR A 288 -9.31 -17.66 3.12
N CYS A 289 -9.33 -17.33 1.84
CA CYS A 289 -8.49 -16.27 1.32
C CYS A 289 -8.99 -14.90 1.79
N HIS A 290 -8.11 -14.13 2.40
CA HIS A 290 -8.41 -12.84 3.01
C HIS A 290 -7.75 -11.66 2.29
N LEU A 291 -6.68 -11.89 1.53
CA LEU A 291 -6.01 -10.93 0.67
C LEU A 291 -5.65 -11.61 -0.66
N ARG A 292 -6.15 -11.09 -1.77
CA ARG A 292 -5.83 -11.59 -3.11
C ARG A 292 -5.10 -10.52 -3.89
N TYR A 293 -3.95 -10.85 -4.43
CA TYR A 293 -3.26 -9.98 -5.38
C TYR A 293 -3.77 -10.24 -6.81
N PHE A 294 -3.96 -9.16 -7.56
CA PHE A 294 -4.18 -9.20 -9.02
C PHE A 294 -2.99 -8.64 -9.79
N GLY A 295 -2.10 -7.93 -9.10
CA GLY A 295 -0.90 -7.34 -9.65
C GLY A 295 0.13 -7.19 -8.53
N TRP A 296 1.32 -7.73 -8.78
CA TRP A 296 2.46 -7.69 -7.86
C TRP A 296 3.75 -7.78 -8.68
N LEU A 297 4.88 -7.41 -8.11
CA LEU A 297 6.19 -7.49 -8.78
C LEU A 297 7.28 -7.97 -7.82
N GLY A 298 8.44 -8.32 -8.35
CA GLY A 298 9.64 -8.64 -7.59
C GLY A 298 10.86 -8.11 -8.31
N SER A 299 12.03 -8.12 -7.67
CA SER A 299 13.30 -7.88 -8.38
C SER A 299 13.63 -9.07 -9.28
N LEU A 300 14.50 -8.89 -10.28
CA LEU A 300 14.89 -9.99 -11.18
C LEU A 300 15.34 -11.27 -10.44
N PRO A 301 16.22 -11.22 -9.41
CA PRO A 301 16.59 -12.42 -8.67
C PRO A 301 15.42 -13.03 -7.88
N ASN A 302 14.56 -12.18 -7.30
CA ASN A 302 13.40 -12.63 -6.53
C ASN A 302 12.37 -13.30 -7.44
N LEU A 303 12.09 -12.75 -8.62
CA LEU A 303 11.20 -13.35 -9.61
C LEU A 303 11.75 -14.69 -10.10
N THR A 304 13.03 -14.73 -10.47
CA THR A 304 13.70 -15.97 -10.90
C THR A 304 13.60 -17.05 -9.82
N TRP A 305 13.88 -16.71 -8.56
CA TRP A 305 13.72 -17.65 -7.44
C TRP A 305 12.25 -18.07 -7.25
N LEU A 306 11.32 -17.12 -7.28
CA LEU A 306 9.92 -17.38 -7.02
C LEU A 306 9.34 -18.39 -8.02
N TYR A 307 9.57 -18.18 -9.32
CA TYR A 307 9.07 -19.07 -10.37
C TYR A 307 9.80 -20.41 -10.43
N ASN A 308 11.10 -20.44 -10.16
CA ASN A 308 11.88 -21.68 -10.26
C ASN A 308 11.85 -22.55 -8.99
N LYS A 309 11.51 -21.97 -7.83
CA LYS A 309 11.59 -22.65 -6.52
C LYS A 309 10.30 -22.55 -5.72
N HIS A 310 9.83 -21.33 -5.44
CA HIS A 310 8.71 -21.13 -4.52
C HIS A 310 7.38 -21.63 -5.07
N ILE A 311 7.01 -21.22 -6.29
CA ILE A 311 5.75 -21.60 -6.94
C ILE A 311 5.63 -23.12 -7.11
N PRO A 312 6.62 -23.83 -7.67
CA PRO A 312 6.56 -25.30 -7.77
C PRO A 312 6.41 -26.00 -6.41
N ARG A 313 6.99 -25.44 -5.34
CA ARG A 313 6.95 -26.02 -3.99
C ARG A 313 5.64 -25.76 -3.25
N LYS A 314 5.05 -24.58 -3.42
CA LYS A 314 3.97 -24.06 -2.56
C LYS A 314 2.65 -23.80 -3.31
N SER A 315 2.54 -24.18 -4.57
CA SER A 315 1.30 -24.02 -5.33
C SER A 315 0.15 -24.82 -4.70
N HIS A 316 -1.06 -24.24 -4.71
CA HIS A 316 -2.29 -24.87 -4.23
C HIS A 316 -2.96 -25.77 -5.30
N GLY A 317 -2.17 -26.33 -6.22
CA GLY A 317 -2.68 -27.00 -7.42
C GLY A 317 -2.97 -26.05 -8.57
N GLU A 318 -3.20 -26.64 -9.75
CA GLU A 318 -3.57 -25.92 -10.96
C GLU A 318 -5.07 -26.08 -11.20
N HIS A 319 -5.79 -24.96 -11.26
CA HIS A 319 -7.21 -24.93 -11.59
C HIS A 319 -7.43 -24.02 -12.78
N ASP A 320 -7.94 -24.58 -13.88
CA ASP A 320 -8.21 -23.87 -15.13
C ASP A 320 -6.98 -23.10 -15.67
N GLY A 321 -5.78 -23.65 -15.50
CA GLY A 321 -4.53 -23.00 -15.96
C GLY A 321 -4.06 -21.82 -15.10
N MET A 322 -4.71 -21.58 -13.95
CA MET A 322 -4.33 -20.60 -12.96
C MET A 322 -3.73 -21.28 -11.72
N VAL A 323 -2.48 -20.92 -11.42
CA VAL A 323 -1.76 -21.39 -10.23
C VAL A 323 -1.74 -20.27 -9.20
N LEU A 324 -2.24 -20.58 -7.99
CA LEU A 324 -2.16 -19.71 -6.83
C LEU A 324 -1.12 -20.24 -5.85
N PHE A 325 -0.42 -19.33 -5.16
CA PHE A 325 0.59 -19.68 -4.17
C PHE A 325 0.57 -18.68 -3.00
N PRO A 326 1.03 -19.08 -1.80
CA PRO A 326 1.05 -18.23 -0.62
C PRO A 326 2.17 -17.19 -0.68
N PHE A 327 2.02 -16.11 0.08
CA PHE A 327 3.00 -15.02 0.13
C PHE A 327 4.37 -15.51 0.65
N PRO A 328 5.47 -15.33 -0.12
CA PRO A 328 6.81 -15.78 0.27
C PRO A 328 7.36 -15.02 1.48
N THR A 329 8.12 -15.72 2.31
CA THR A 329 8.72 -15.20 3.54
C THR A 329 10.23 -15.34 3.58
N ASN A 330 10.84 -14.77 4.62
CA ASN A 330 12.26 -15.03 4.89
C ASN A 330 12.53 -16.50 5.21
N ASP A 331 11.59 -17.20 5.83
CA ASP A 331 11.74 -18.62 6.14
C ASP A 331 11.81 -19.45 4.84
N ASP A 332 11.08 -19.04 3.80
CA ASP A 332 11.16 -19.65 2.46
C ASP A 332 12.54 -19.46 1.81
N PHE A 333 13.22 -18.34 2.05
CA PHE A 333 14.60 -18.13 1.62
C PHE A 333 15.58 -19.00 2.40
N GLU A 334 15.40 -19.13 3.72
CA GLU A 334 16.25 -19.97 4.57
C GLU A 334 16.14 -21.45 4.18
N LEU A 335 14.96 -21.93 3.82
CA LEU A 335 14.75 -23.29 3.29
C LEU A 335 15.57 -23.58 2.03
N ASP A 336 15.82 -22.56 1.19
CA ASP A 336 16.61 -22.68 -0.04
C ASP A 336 18.08 -22.29 0.17
N SER A 337 18.53 -22.18 1.42
CA SER A 337 19.90 -21.80 1.79
C SER A 337 20.33 -20.44 1.20
N ILE A 338 19.37 -19.55 0.96
CA ILE A 338 19.65 -18.17 0.53
C ILE A 338 20.02 -17.38 1.78
N PRO A 339 21.27 -16.87 1.90
CA PRO A 339 21.71 -16.22 3.11
C PRO A 339 20.91 -14.95 3.37
N THR A 340 20.26 -14.88 4.53
CA THR A 340 19.59 -13.65 4.97
C THR A 340 20.64 -12.60 5.37
N ASP A 341 20.29 -11.31 5.24
CA ASP A 341 21.22 -10.17 5.33
C ASP A 341 22.13 -10.13 6.59
N LYS A 342 21.77 -10.87 7.65
CA LYS A 342 22.58 -10.97 8.87
C LYS A 342 23.93 -11.67 8.64
N GLU A 343 24.03 -12.56 7.65
CA GLU A 343 25.27 -13.29 7.33
C GLU A 343 26.05 -12.66 6.18
N SER A 344 25.37 -12.16 5.15
CA SER A 344 26.01 -11.55 3.97
C SER A 344 26.84 -10.31 4.34
N VAL A 345 26.33 -9.46 5.24
CA VAL A 345 27.06 -8.27 5.76
C VAL A 345 28.31 -8.65 6.56
N LYS A 346 28.32 -9.83 7.21
CA LYS A 346 29.50 -10.33 7.93
C LYS A 346 30.55 -10.88 6.97
N LEU A 347 30.16 -11.51 5.87
CA LEU A 347 31.10 -12.02 4.86
C LEU A 347 31.81 -10.89 4.12
N GLN A 348 31.08 -9.87 3.66
CA GLN A 348 31.69 -8.74 2.93
C GLN A 348 32.68 -7.93 3.78
N LYS A 349 32.48 -7.86 5.11
CA LYS A 349 33.44 -7.22 6.02
C LYS A 349 34.73 -8.02 6.22
N LYS A 350 34.73 -9.33 5.98
CA LYS A 350 35.91 -10.18 6.18
C LYS A 350 36.84 -10.22 4.97
N THR A 351 36.34 -9.98 3.75
CA THR A 351 37.15 -10.13 2.54
C THR A 351 38.00 -8.92 2.18
N GLY A 352 37.84 -7.76 2.86
CA GLY A 352 38.79 -6.64 2.81
C GLY A 352 39.04 -6.01 1.43
N THR A 353 38.36 -6.49 0.38
CA THR A 353 38.53 -6.02 -0.99
C THR A 353 37.75 -4.72 -1.11
N LYS A 354 38.47 -3.59 -1.05
CA LYS A 354 37.93 -2.28 -1.45
C LYS A 354 37.60 -2.37 -2.94
N SER A 355 36.38 -2.80 -3.27
CA SER A 355 35.88 -2.74 -4.64
C SER A 355 35.98 -1.28 -5.10
N VAL A 356 36.65 -1.11 -6.23
CA VAL A 356 36.76 0.15 -6.97
C VAL A 356 35.36 0.75 -7.06
N GLN A 357 35.26 2.05 -6.78
CA GLN A 357 34.01 2.81 -6.85
C GLN A 357 33.46 2.75 -8.28
N ASP A 358 32.58 1.79 -8.55
CA ASP A 358 31.69 1.89 -9.70
C ASP A 358 30.84 3.15 -9.50
N LYS A 359 30.95 4.07 -10.46
CA LYS A 359 30.22 5.34 -10.48
C LYS A 359 28.72 5.13 -10.69
N ASP A 360 28.29 3.90 -10.94
CA ASP A 360 26.90 3.52 -11.01
C ASP A 360 26.39 3.18 -9.61
N ASN A 361 25.76 4.16 -8.95
CA ASN A 361 25.20 4.02 -7.60
C ASN A 361 23.96 3.11 -7.53
N THR A 362 23.71 2.31 -8.56
CA THR A 362 22.56 1.41 -8.65
C THR A 362 22.95 0.07 -8.02
N PRO A 363 22.35 -0.32 -6.88
CA PRO A 363 22.68 -1.60 -6.27
C PRO A 363 22.23 -2.75 -7.18
N HIS A 364 23.19 -3.48 -7.76
CA HIS A 364 22.91 -4.75 -8.42
C HIS A 364 22.67 -5.83 -7.36
N PHE A 365 21.39 -6.15 -7.14
CA PHE A 365 21.02 -7.34 -6.40
C PHE A 365 21.21 -8.54 -7.32
N THR A 366 22.25 -9.34 -7.06
CA THR A 366 22.50 -10.59 -7.81
C THR A 366 21.88 -11.81 -7.14
N SER A 367 21.59 -11.70 -5.84
CA SER A 367 20.98 -12.78 -5.05
C SER A 367 19.54 -12.41 -4.66
N PRO A 368 18.62 -13.39 -4.63
CA PRO A 368 17.31 -13.21 -4.04
C PRO A 368 17.42 -12.85 -2.56
N GLY A 369 16.45 -12.10 -2.05
CA GLY A 369 16.40 -11.68 -0.65
C GLY A 369 15.50 -10.49 -0.37
N GLY A 370 15.52 -10.05 0.88
CA GLY A 370 14.79 -8.88 1.36
C GLY A 370 13.27 -9.06 1.27
N THR A 371 12.63 -8.45 0.29
CA THR A 371 11.18 -8.51 0.09
C THR A 371 10.93 -9.13 -1.28
N ALA A 372 10.60 -10.42 -1.27
CA ALA A 372 10.43 -11.23 -2.48
C ALA A 372 9.40 -10.62 -3.44
N VAL A 373 8.27 -10.20 -2.88
CA VAL A 373 7.15 -9.58 -3.60
C VAL A 373 6.90 -8.19 -3.05
N PHE A 374 6.84 -7.20 -3.94
CA PHE A 374 6.51 -5.80 -3.65
C PHE A 374 5.54 -5.24 -4.69
N GLY A 375 5.06 -4.02 -4.47
CA GLY A 375 4.14 -3.34 -5.39
C GLY A 375 2.73 -3.91 -5.28
N THR A 376 2.04 -3.61 -4.18
CA THR A 376 0.62 -3.91 -3.96
C THR A 376 -0.24 -2.96 -4.82
N PHE A 377 -0.08 -3.06 -6.14
CA PHE A 377 -0.69 -2.14 -7.09
C PHE A 377 -2.05 -2.63 -7.62
N ALA A 378 -2.42 -3.90 -7.42
CA ALA A 378 -3.78 -4.39 -7.67
C ALA A 378 -4.14 -5.53 -6.73
N TYR A 379 -5.20 -5.40 -5.93
CA TYR A 379 -5.57 -6.41 -4.92
C TYR A 379 -6.99 -6.22 -4.36
N THR A 380 -7.52 -7.25 -3.69
CA THR A 380 -8.72 -7.14 -2.85
C THR A 380 -8.47 -7.70 -1.47
N ILE A 381 -9.19 -7.18 -0.47
CA ILE A 381 -9.11 -7.58 0.93
C ILE A 381 -10.51 -7.88 1.46
N SER A 382 -10.65 -8.94 2.24
CA SER A 382 -11.93 -9.27 2.90
C SER A 382 -12.28 -8.30 4.03
N LYS A 383 -13.57 -8.11 4.31
CA LYS A 383 -14.07 -7.27 5.42
C LYS A 383 -13.45 -7.64 6.76
N SER A 384 -13.41 -8.94 7.09
CA SER A 384 -12.82 -9.41 8.35
C SER A 384 -11.33 -9.04 8.45
N ALA A 385 -10.58 -9.24 7.37
CA ALA A 385 -9.15 -8.93 7.36
C ALA A 385 -8.86 -7.44 7.44
N TYR A 386 -9.68 -6.59 6.82
CA TYR A 386 -9.60 -5.15 6.98
C TYR A 386 -9.83 -4.73 8.44
N HIS A 387 -10.88 -5.22 9.09
CA HIS A 387 -11.14 -4.87 10.49
C HIS A 387 -10.02 -5.36 11.43
N SER A 388 -9.53 -6.58 11.26
CA SER A 388 -8.38 -7.06 12.03
C SER A 388 -7.11 -6.26 11.77
N LEU A 389 -6.89 -5.82 10.52
CA LEU A 389 -5.79 -4.95 10.15
C LEU A 389 -5.88 -3.62 10.91
N ILE A 390 -7.03 -2.94 10.84
CA ILE A 390 -7.24 -1.65 11.51
C ILE A 390 -7.09 -1.79 13.03
N ASP A 391 -7.71 -2.80 13.64
CA ASP A 391 -7.58 -3.06 15.08
C ASP A 391 -6.11 -3.25 15.49
N ASN A 392 -5.33 -4.04 14.73
CA ASN A 392 -3.90 -4.19 15.00
C ASN A 392 -3.13 -2.88 14.84
N LEU A 393 -3.43 -2.09 13.81
CA LEU A 393 -2.73 -0.83 13.53
C LEU A 393 -3.09 0.29 14.51
N GLN A 394 -4.32 0.34 15.01
CA GLN A 394 -4.75 1.25 16.09
C GLN A 394 -4.08 0.93 17.43
N ASN A 395 -3.63 -0.32 17.60
CA ASN A 395 -2.97 -0.77 18.81
C ASN A 395 -1.42 -0.77 18.71
N ASP A 396 -0.84 -0.50 17.55
CA ASP A 396 0.62 -0.59 17.33
C ASP A 396 1.13 0.39 16.26
N VAL A 397 1.53 1.61 16.64
CA VAL A 397 2.21 2.54 15.70
C VAL A 397 3.53 1.94 15.19
N GLY A 398 4.16 1.07 15.98
CA GLY A 398 5.34 0.30 15.60
C GLY A 398 5.10 -0.61 14.40
N ALA A 399 3.85 -1.01 14.11
CA ALA A 399 3.47 -1.74 12.92
C ALA A 399 3.51 -0.87 11.64
N LEU A 400 3.43 0.46 11.76
CA LEU A 400 3.52 1.43 10.67
C LEU A 400 4.93 2.00 10.50
N MET A 401 5.66 2.19 11.60
CA MET A 401 6.95 2.87 11.59
C MET A 401 7.94 2.17 12.51
N TRP A 402 9.22 2.21 12.16
CA TRP A 402 10.27 1.62 12.98
C TRP A 402 11.51 2.49 13.02
N LYS A 403 12.33 2.32 14.05
CA LYS A 403 13.60 3.02 14.21
C LYS A 403 14.62 2.05 14.79
N SER A 404 15.71 1.81 14.07
CA SER A 404 16.83 1.04 14.65
C SER A 404 17.57 1.85 15.72
N LYS A 405 18.29 1.16 16.61
CA LYS A 405 19.04 1.78 17.71
C LYS A 405 20.01 2.90 17.27
N LYS A 406 20.53 2.83 16.04
CA LYS A 406 21.50 3.79 15.51
C LYS A 406 20.89 4.85 14.58
N MET A 407 19.60 4.75 14.28
CA MET A 407 18.92 5.70 13.41
C MET A 407 18.56 6.98 14.14
N ARG A 408 18.65 8.11 13.44
CA ARG A 408 18.22 9.41 13.97
C ARG A 408 16.71 9.59 13.80
N ALA A 409 16.15 9.13 12.69
CA ALA A 409 14.76 9.25 12.31
C ALA A 409 14.04 7.89 12.29
N TYR A 410 12.72 7.91 12.40
CA TYR A 410 11.89 6.76 12.08
C TYR A 410 11.84 6.54 10.57
N HIS A 411 11.54 5.30 10.20
CA HIS A 411 11.29 4.86 8.84
C HIS A 411 9.87 4.30 8.73
N ALA A 412 9.18 4.66 7.66
CA ALA A 412 7.85 4.13 7.38
C ALA A 412 7.98 2.72 6.81
N LYS A 413 7.08 1.82 7.22
CA LYS A 413 6.95 0.51 6.62
C LYS A 413 6.06 0.64 5.38
N PRO A 414 6.48 0.17 4.21
CA PRO A 414 5.62 0.17 3.03
C PRO A 414 4.43 -0.77 3.23
N ILE A 415 3.31 -0.44 2.58
CA ILE A 415 2.07 -1.21 2.64
C ILE A 415 2.28 -2.69 2.27
N ASP A 416 3.17 -2.96 1.30
CA ASP A 416 3.59 -4.30 0.84
C ASP A 416 4.11 -5.19 1.96
N LYS A 417 4.65 -4.61 3.03
CA LYS A 417 5.16 -5.34 4.20
C LYS A 417 4.13 -5.46 5.31
N ILE A 418 3.20 -4.51 5.37
CA ILE A 418 2.20 -4.43 6.45
C ILE A 418 1.10 -5.46 6.18
N LEU A 419 0.51 -5.42 4.99
CA LEU A 419 -0.67 -6.22 4.65
C LEU A 419 -0.44 -7.73 4.75
N PRO A 420 0.47 -8.34 3.96
CA PRO A 420 0.62 -9.79 3.97
C PRO A 420 1.11 -10.29 5.33
N ARG A 421 1.91 -9.51 6.06
CA ARG A 421 2.39 -9.89 7.39
C ARG A 421 1.28 -9.95 8.43
N LEU A 422 0.48 -8.89 8.54
CA LEU A 422 -0.57 -8.82 9.55
C LEU A 422 -1.69 -9.81 9.25
N ILE A 423 -2.11 -9.91 7.99
CA ILE A 423 -3.17 -10.84 7.59
C ILE A 423 -2.73 -12.28 7.84
N ARG A 424 -1.51 -12.66 7.45
CA ARG A 424 -1.01 -14.03 7.74
C ARG A 424 -0.86 -14.32 9.22
N SER A 425 -0.49 -13.32 10.03
CA SER A 425 -0.37 -13.50 11.48
C SER A 425 -1.70 -13.77 12.18
N VAL A 426 -2.81 -13.29 11.60
CA VAL A 426 -4.16 -13.47 12.16
C VAL A 426 -4.86 -14.69 11.55
N TYR A 427 -4.73 -14.89 10.24
CA TYR A 427 -5.52 -15.85 9.47
C TYR A 427 -4.71 -17.04 8.92
N GLY A 428 -3.41 -17.11 9.18
CA GLY A 428 -2.54 -18.22 8.74
C GLY A 428 -1.85 -17.97 7.39
N GLU A 429 -0.95 -18.89 7.01
CA GLU A 429 -0.07 -18.67 5.85
C GLU A 429 -0.79 -18.61 4.50
N THR A 430 -1.89 -19.34 4.39
CA THR A 430 -2.70 -19.50 3.18
C THR A 430 -3.72 -18.40 2.99
N SER A 431 -3.86 -17.47 3.94
CA SER A 431 -4.83 -16.39 3.86
C SER A 431 -4.51 -15.32 2.81
N VAL A 432 -3.31 -15.38 2.20
CA VAL A 432 -2.84 -14.43 1.19
C VAL A 432 -2.50 -15.18 -0.09
N HIS A 433 -3.27 -14.94 -1.16
CA HIS A 433 -3.07 -15.59 -2.45
C HIS A 433 -2.40 -14.65 -3.46
N LEU A 434 -1.37 -15.18 -4.12
CA LEU A 434 -0.73 -14.56 -5.26
C LEU A 434 -0.93 -15.44 -6.49
N PRO A 435 -1.25 -14.84 -7.66
CA PRO A 435 -1.35 -15.57 -8.91
C PRO A 435 0.01 -15.68 -9.60
N GLN A 436 0.25 -16.81 -10.26
CA GLN A 436 1.35 -16.94 -11.20
C GLN A 436 1.16 -16.00 -12.41
N LYS A 437 -0.07 -15.86 -12.90
CA LYS A 437 -0.40 -14.95 -14.02
C LYS A 437 -1.14 -13.73 -13.50
N VAL A 438 -0.44 -12.60 -13.41
CA VAL A 438 -1.02 -11.34 -12.91
C VAL A 438 -2.01 -10.74 -13.93
N ALA A 439 -3.09 -10.12 -13.47
CA ALA A 439 -4.06 -9.44 -14.33
C ALA A 439 -3.65 -8.00 -14.67
N PHE A 440 -2.80 -7.41 -13.82
CA PHE A 440 -2.26 -6.07 -13.99
C PHE A 440 -0.74 -6.10 -13.87
N VAL A 441 -0.09 -5.22 -14.61
CA VAL A 441 1.34 -4.91 -14.45
C VAL A 441 1.51 -3.43 -14.18
N ARG A 442 2.67 -3.03 -13.69
CA ARG A 442 3.01 -1.62 -13.57
C ARG A 442 3.28 -1.04 -14.96
N CYS A 443 2.73 0.13 -15.24
CA CYS A 443 3.03 0.94 -16.41
C CYS A 443 4.54 1.17 -16.50
N PRO A 444 5.13 1.12 -17.71
CA PRO A 444 6.52 1.46 -17.89
C PRO A 444 6.63 2.95 -17.53
N MET A 445 7.39 3.26 -16.48
CA MET A 445 7.47 4.63 -15.94
C MET A 445 8.40 5.51 -16.78
N LEU A 446 8.39 5.36 -18.11
CA LEU A 446 9.40 5.91 -19.02
C LEU A 446 9.54 7.43 -18.87
N GLY A 447 10.60 7.90 -18.20
CA GLY A 447 10.80 9.30 -17.84
C GLY A 447 10.33 9.69 -16.43
N SER A 448 10.39 8.78 -15.46
CA SER A 448 10.05 9.05 -14.06
C SER A 448 10.92 10.16 -13.49
N LEU A 449 10.33 11.32 -13.15
CA LEU A 449 11.05 12.41 -12.50
C LEU A 449 11.42 12.09 -11.04
N LEU A 450 10.74 11.12 -10.43
CA LEU A 450 10.93 10.78 -9.01
C LEU A 450 12.04 9.76 -8.82
N HIS A 451 12.10 8.74 -9.68
CA HIS A 451 12.89 7.54 -9.49
C HIS A 451 13.41 6.97 -10.82
N PRO A 452 14.11 7.78 -11.65
CA PRO A 452 14.59 7.31 -12.96
C PRO A 452 15.54 6.12 -12.84
N GLN A 453 16.31 6.04 -11.74
CA GLN A 453 17.26 4.94 -11.51
C GLN A 453 16.61 3.57 -11.27
N TRP A 454 15.31 3.52 -10.98
CA TRP A 454 14.59 2.26 -10.71
C TRP A 454 13.72 1.82 -11.89
N GLU A 455 13.54 2.70 -12.87
CA GLU A 455 12.62 2.54 -13.97
C GLU A 455 12.97 1.36 -14.87
N GLU A 456 14.23 1.27 -15.28
CA GLU A 456 14.75 0.15 -16.08
C GLU A 456 14.55 -1.18 -15.35
N GLY A 457 14.92 -1.23 -14.07
CA GLY A 457 14.75 -2.43 -13.25
C GLY A 457 13.29 -2.86 -13.11
N PHE A 458 12.34 -1.92 -13.01
CA PHE A 458 10.91 -2.25 -13.00
C PHE A 458 10.43 -2.79 -14.33
N CYS A 459 10.88 -2.23 -15.44
CA CYS A 459 10.47 -2.70 -16.76
C CYS A 459 11.03 -4.09 -17.06
N GLN A 460 12.33 -4.32 -16.79
CA GLN A 460 12.96 -5.64 -16.90
C GLN A 460 12.26 -6.67 -16.01
N SER A 461 11.88 -6.29 -14.79
CA SER A 461 11.15 -7.18 -13.87
C SER A 461 9.77 -7.53 -14.40
N THR A 462 9.09 -6.58 -15.04
CA THR A 462 7.76 -6.81 -15.65
C THR A 462 7.88 -7.73 -16.87
N GLU A 463 8.88 -7.51 -17.72
CA GLU A 463 9.20 -8.36 -18.88
C GLU A 463 9.52 -9.79 -18.42
N LEU A 464 10.40 -9.95 -17.42
CA LEU A 464 10.75 -11.27 -16.88
C LEU A 464 9.54 -11.97 -16.25
N GLN A 465 8.71 -11.25 -15.47
CA GLN A 465 7.51 -11.82 -14.87
C GLN A 465 6.55 -12.35 -15.95
N TYR A 466 6.36 -11.59 -17.03
CA TYR A 466 5.53 -12.03 -18.16
C TYR A 466 6.09 -13.29 -18.81
N GLN A 467 7.38 -13.31 -19.14
CA GLN A 467 8.06 -14.46 -19.76
C GLN A 467 7.93 -15.72 -18.89
N LEU A 468 8.21 -15.60 -17.59
CA LEU A 468 8.13 -16.73 -16.66
C LEU A 468 6.68 -17.22 -16.44
N SER A 469 5.69 -16.33 -16.54
CA SER A 469 4.27 -16.68 -16.33
C SER A 469 3.60 -17.31 -17.54
N THR A 470 4.06 -16.98 -18.75
CA THR A 470 3.46 -17.43 -20.02
C THR A 470 4.29 -18.53 -20.69
N GLY A 471 5.59 -18.60 -20.42
CA GLY A 471 6.52 -19.43 -21.19
C GLY A 471 6.87 -18.85 -22.56
N ASN A 472 6.36 -17.66 -22.90
CA ASN A 472 6.60 -16.98 -24.17
C ASN A 472 7.69 -15.92 -24.01
N ASN A 473 8.53 -15.77 -25.02
CA ASN A 473 9.56 -14.72 -25.07
C ASN A 473 9.05 -13.42 -25.71
N ASP A 474 7.73 -13.28 -25.87
CA ASP A 474 7.14 -12.11 -26.48
C ASP A 474 7.29 -10.88 -25.57
N TYR A 475 7.20 -9.71 -26.19
CA TYR A 475 7.40 -8.47 -25.48
C TYR A 475 6.10 -8.09 -24.75
N VAL A 476 6.13 -8.13 -23.40
CA VAL A 476 4.94 -7.89 -22.55
C VAL A 476 4.19 -6.62 -22.91
N TRP A 477 4.90 -5.59 -23.37
CA TRP A 477 4.33 -4.29 -23.67
C TRP A 477 3.46 -4.27 -24.92
N ASP A 478 3.54 -5.31 -25.75
CA ASP A 478 2.63 -5.46 -26.88
C ASP A 478 1.23 -5.84 -26.34
N TYR A 479 1.16 -6.74 -25.34
CA TYR A 479 -0.06 -7.31 -24.74
C TYR A 479 -0.72 -6.49 -23.63
N VAL A 480 -0.26 -5.28 -23.36
CA VAL A 480 -0.86 -4.43 -22.31
C VAL A 480 -1.40 -3.17 -22.91
N TRP A 481 -2.56 -2.74 -22.40
CA TRP A 481 -3.13 -1.49 -22.86
C TRP A 481 -2.16 -0.35 -22.54
N MET A 482 -1.87 0.49 -23.52
CA MET A 482 -1.01 1.68 -23.37
C MET A 482 -1.58 2.81 -24.21
N THR A 483 -1.41 4.04 -23.72
CA THR A 483 -1.66 5.25 -24.53
C THR A 483 -0.66 5.35 -25.69
N ASP A 484 -0.98 6.14 -26.71
CA ASP A 484 -0.07 6.37 -27.84
C ASP A 484 1.29 6.94 -27.39
N GLU A 485 1.25 7.83 -26.39
CA GLU A 485 2.45 8.42 -25.78
C GLU A 485 3.32 7.34 -25.10
N GLU A 486 2.70 6.41 -24.37
CA GLU A 486 3.40 5.29 -23.73
C GLU A 486 3.97 4.31 -24.76
N ARG A 487 3.19 3.98 -25.81
CA ARG A 487 3.66 3.15 -26.93
C ARG A 487 4.88 3.76 -27.61
N GLN A 488 4.89 5.07 -27.84
CA GLN A 488 6.04 5.76 -28.42
C GLN A 488 7.28 5.66 -27.53
N ARG A 489 7.12 5.83 -26.20
CA ARG A 489 8.22 5.70 -25.25
C ARG A 489 8.78 4.28 -25.22
N VAL A 490 7.91 3.27 -25.18
CA VAL A 490 8.31 1.86 -25.20
C VAL A 490 9.01 1.52 -26.54
N ALA A 491 8.46 1.98 -27.66
CA ALA A 491 9.08 1.79 -28.98
C ALA A 491 10.45 2.47 -29.09
N HIS A 492 10.63 3.64 -28.47
CA HIS A 492 11.93 4.30 -28.40
C HIS A 492 12.93 3.47 -27.58
N ARG A 493 12.53 2.98 -26.40
CA ARG A 493 13.38 2.09 -25.58
C ARG A 493 13.78 0.83 -26.35
N LYS A 494 12.84 0.16 -27.01
CA LYS A 494 13.09 -1.02 -27.86
C LYS A 494 14.12 -0.75 -28.95
N LYS A 495 14.18 0.48 -29.49
CA LYS A 495 15.20 0.90 -30.47
C LYS A 495 16.55 1.24 -29.86
N SER A 496 16.61 1.61 -28.58
CA SER A 496 17.86 1.96 -27.89
C SER A 496 18.58 0.74 -27.30
N GLU A 497 17.87 -0.38 -27.11
CA GLU A 497 18.43 -1.65 -26.62
C GLU A 497 19.04 -2.51 -27.75
N VAL A 498 18.77 -2.17 -29.02
CA VAL A 498 19.35 -2.78 -30.23
C VAL A 498 20.55 -1.96 -30.69
#